data_AF-A0A8D9AEI3-F1
#
_entry.id   AF-A0A8D9AEI3-F1
#
_cell.length_a   1.000
_cell.length_b   1.000
_cell.length_c   1.000
_cell.angle_alpha   90.00
_cell.angle_beta   90.00
_cell.angle_gamma   90.00
#
_symmetry.space_group_name_H-M   'P 1'
#
loop_
_entity.id
_entity.type
_entity.pdbx_description
1 polymer ?
#
loop_
_entity_poly.entity_id
_entity_poly.type
_entity_poly.pdbx_seq_one_letter_code
_entity_poly.pdbx_strand_id
1 'polypeptide(L)'
;SGTRALLEFIKLHPSVQAPSSEMHFFDKNYARGIKWYSKKSPALRKSFADLLYLNGTNVVNTRWGIVRIGLYARYLDAWLRYFPLDQFIFISGETLIVDPAAEMRRLQDFLGLKAIITEKHFYFNITKGFPCLMKSETVATPHCLGKNKGRAHPKVDGSILDRLRQFYRPFNLRFYQMTGIDFGW
;
A
#
# COMPACT_ATOMS: atom_id res chain seq x y z
N SER A 1 19.37 -0.33 -6.33
CA SER A 1 20.58 -1.04 -6.78
C SER A 1 20.99 -2.21 -5.87
N GLY A 2 20.60 -2.30 -4.58
CA GLY A 2 21.07 -3.36 -3.66
C GLY A 2 20.27 -4.68 -3.57
N THR A 3 18.98 -4.69 -3.97
CA THR A 3 18.11 -5.87 -3.80
C THR A 3 18.51 -7.07 -4.65
N ARG A 4 19.07 -6.84 -5.84
CA ARG A 4 19.56 -7.90 -6.71
C ARG A 4 20.83 -8.56 -6.17
N ALA A 5 21.76 -7.77 -5.63
CA ALA A 5 22.98 -8.30 -5.01
C ALA A 5 22.65 -9.20 -3.80
N LEU A 6 21.73 -8.75 -2.93
CA LEU A 6 21.27 -9.55 -1.80
C LEU A 6 20.60 -10.86 -2.23
N LEU A 7 19.80 -10.83 -3.31
CA LEU A 7 19.19 -12.04 -3.87
C LEU A 7 20.24 -13.02 -4.38
N GLU A 8 21.28 -12.55 -5.06
CA GLU A 8 22.38 -13.41 -5.53
C GLU A 8 23.19 -14.00 -4.36
N PHE A 9 23.42 -13.26 -3.29
CA PHE A 9 24.17 -13.76 -2.12
C PHE A 9 23.38 -14.83 -1.36
N ILE A 10 22.07 -14.62 -1.18
CA ILE A 10 21.22 -15.58 -0.47
C ILE A 10 21.04 -16.90 -1.25
N LYS A 11 21.11 -16.87 -2.60
CA LYS A 11 21.09 -18.08 -3.44
C LYS A 11 22.24 -19.05 -3.16
N LEU A 12 23.34 -18.59 -2.56
CA LEU A 12 24.48 -19.44 -2.23
C LEU A 12 24.22 -20.34 -1.00
N HIS A 13 23.18 -20.05 -0.22
CA HIS A 13 22.90 -20.79 1.00
C HIS A 13 22.04 -22.04 0.72
N PRO A 14 22.50 -23.27 1.07
CA PRO A 14 21.85 -24.53 0.67
C PRO A 14 20.43 -24.69 1.26
N SER A 15 20.13 -24.02 2.37
CA SER A 15 18.81 -24.03 3.00
C SER A 15 17.84 -22.95 2.48
N VAL A 16 18.25 -22.09 1.54
CA VAL A 16 17.41 -21.00 1.04
C VAL A 16 17.06 -21.19 -0.43
N GLN A 17 15.77 -21.31 -0.71
CA GLN A 17 15.26 -21.42 -2.07
C GLN A 17 14.88 -20.02 -2.58
N ALA A 18 15.72 -19.44 -3.43
CA ALA A 18 15.51 -18.14 -4.02
C ALA A 18 15.18 -18.26 -5.52
N PRO A 19 14.26 -17.44 -6.07
CA PRO A 19 13.96 -17.44 -7.49
C PRO A 19 15.17 -16.99 -8.31
N SER A 20 15.41 -17.63 -9.46
CA SER A 20 16.57 -17.35 -10.32
C SER A 20 16.57 -15.92 -10.89
N SER A 21 15.38 -15.32 -11.08
CA SER A 21 15.21 -13.93 -11.48
C SER A 21 13.92 -13.34 -10.91
N GLU A 22 13.74 -12.02 -11.02
CA GLU A 22 12.44 -11.40 -10.74
C GLU A 22 11.39 -12.06 -11.63
N MET A 23 10.36 -12.61 -10.99
CA MET A 23 9.40 -13.50 -11.65
C MET A 23 8.54 -12.77 -12.70
N HIS A 24 8.54 -11.43 -12.64
CA HIS A 24 7.84 -10.56 -13.56
C HIS A 24 6.40 -11.05 -13.83
N PHE A 25 5.69 -11.46 -12.77
CA PHE A 25 4.38 -12.08 -12.92
C PHE A 25 3.31 -11.07 -13.29
N PHE A 26 3.28 -9.92 -12.62
CA PHE A 26 2.24 -8.91 -12.85
C PHE A 26 2.51 -8.00 -14.06
N ASP A 27 3.68 -8.10 -14.69
CA ASP A 27 4.08 -7.34 -15.87
C ASP A 27 4.29 -8.24 -17.10
N LYS A 28 5.30 -9.13 -17.12
CA LYS A 28 5.69 -9.88 -18.33
C LYS A 28 5.01 -11.23 -18.47
N ASN A 29 4.64 -11.86 -17.36
CA ASN A 29 4.19 -13.26 -17.33
C ASN A 29 2.72 -13.42 -16.87
N TYR A 30 1.94 -12.33 -16.82
CA TYR A 30 0.58 -12.38 -16.28
C TYR A 30 -0.32 -13.35 -17.05
N ALA A 31 -0.17 -13.39 -18.38
CA ALA A 31 -0.90 -14.30 -19.27
C ALA A 31 -0.64 -15.79 -19.01
N ARG A 32 0.48 -16.15 -18.35
CA ARG A 32 0.80 -17.54 -18.00
C ARG A 32 -0.06 -18.08 -16.86
N GLY A 33 -0.80 -17.21 -16.17
CA GLY A 33 -1.79 -17.56 -15.16
C GLY A 33 -1.19 -18.00 -13.83
N ILE A 34 -2.08 -18.08 -12.82
CA ILE A 34 -1.69 -18.35 -11.43
C ILE A 34 -1.04 -19.73 -11.26
N LYS A 35 -1.44 -20.73 -12.06
CA LYS A 35 -0.86 -22.09 -12.00
C LYS A 35 0.63 -22.10 -12.35
N TRP A 36 1.04 -21.35 -13.37
CA TRP A 36 2.44 -21.20 -13.74
C TRP A 36 3.24 -20.48 -12.65
N TYR A 37 2.68 -19.42 -12.09
CA TYR A 37 3.28 -18.64 -10.99
C TYR A 37 3.47 -19.48 -9.72
N SER A 38 2.45 -20.25 -9.31
CA SER A 38 2.48 -21.13 -8.15
C SER A 38 3.50 -22.27 -8.28
N LYS A 39 3.73 -22.80 -9.48
CA LYS A 39 4.81 -23.77 -9.72
C LYS A 39 6.20 -23.16 -9.48
N LYS A 40 6.34 -21.84 -9.57
CA LYS A 40 7.61 -21.12 -9.43
C LYS A 40 7.86 -20.56 -8.02
N SER A 41 6.87 -20.56 -7.13
CA SER A 41 7.07 -20.16 -5.73
C SER A 41 6.31 -21.08 -4.75
N PRO A 42 7.03 -21.90 -3.95
CA PRO A 42 6.43 -22.79 -2.96
C PRO A 42 5.57 -22.07 -1.92
N ALA A 43 5.84 -20.78 -1.66
CA ALA A 43 5.08 -19.95 -0.73
C ALA A 43 3.62 -19.72 -1.17
N LEU A 44 3.30 -19.91 -2.46
CA LEU A 44 1.95 -19.75 -3.01
C LEU A 44 1.02 -20.95 -2.74
N ARG A 45 1.52 -22.01 -2.08
CA ARG A 45 0.64 -23.07 -1.57
C ARG A 45 -0.13 -22.64 -0.32
N LYS A 46 0.27 -21.54 0.32
CA LYS A 46 -0.39 -20.99 1.49
C LYS A 46 -1.50 -20.03 1.07
N SER A 47 -2.70 -20.24 1.61
CA SER A 47 -3.80 -19.29 1.48
C SER A 47 -3.48 -17.97 2.19
N PHE A 48 -4.28 -16.93 1.93
CA PHE A 48 -4.17 -15.67 2.66
C PHE A 48 -4.31 -15.89 4.18
N ALA A 49 -5.21 -16.79 4.61
CA ALA A 49 -5.39 -17.16 6.01
C ALA A 49 -4.13 -17.83 6.59
N ASP A 50 -3.50 -18.74 5.87
CA ASP A 50 -2.28 -19.44 6.30
C ASP A 50 -1.08 -18.50 6.50
N LEU A 51 -1.05 -17.39 5.76
CA LEU A 51 -0.03 -16.35 5.90
C LEU A 51 -0.38 -15.36 7.02
N LEU A 52 -1.67 -15.06 7.17
CA LEU A 52 -2.19 -14.12 8.14
C LEU A 52 -2.05 -14.64 9.56
N TYR A 53 -2.23 -15.94 9.79
CA TYR A 53 -2.23 -16.51 11.13
C TYR A 53 -0.94 -17.25 11.49
N LEU A 54 -0.56 -17.21 12.76
CA LEU A 54 0.60 -17.95 13.27
C LEU A 54 0.28 -19.43 13.36
N ASN A 55 0.96 -20.26 12.56
CA ASN A 55 0.98 -21.74 12.66
C ASN A 55 -0.42 -22.38 12.83
N GLY A 56 -1.44 -21.89 12.12
CA GLY A 56 -2.80 -22.43 12.18
C GLY A 56 -3.63 -22.00 13.41
N THR A 57 -3.14 -21.06 14.20
CA THR A 57 -3.92 -20.42 15.28
C THR A 57 -4.84 -19.32 14.73
N ASN A 58 -5.59 -18.63 15.61
CA ASN A 58 -6.31 -17.39 15.25
C ASN A 58 -5.51 -16.12 15.60
N VAL A 59 -4.22 -16.25 15.93
CA VAL A 59 -3.38 -15.10 16.27
C VAL A 59 -2.80 -14.49 15.00
N VAL A 60 -3.04 -13.19 14.80
CA VAL A 60 -2.53 -12.46 13.63
C VAL A 60 -1.00 -12.39 13.67
N ASN A 61 -0.38 -12.79 12.57
CA ASN A 61 1.06 -12.89 12.39
C ASN A 61 1.69 -11.50 12.12
N THR A 62 2.07 -10.81 13.19
CA THR A 62 2.74 -9.49 13.11
C THR A 62 4.17 -9.54 12.58
N ARG A 63 4.75 -10.75 12.40
CA ARG A 63 6.03 -10.94 11.72
C ARG A 63 5.88 -10.89 10.20
N TRP A 64 4.68 -11.15 9.67
CA TRP A 64 4.42 -11.04 8.25
C TRP A 64 4.47 -9.57 7.82
N GLY A 65 5.33 -9.27 6.83
CA GLY A 65 5.59 -7.91 6.39
C GLY A 65 4.33 -7.13 6.01
N ILE A 66 3.34 -7.79 5.39
CA ILE A 66 2.08 -7.18 4.98
C ILE A 66 1.23 -6.71 6.17
N VAL A 67 1.21 -7.47 7.26
CA VAL A 67 0.53 -7.03 8.50
C VAL A 67 1.35 -5.93 9.17
N ARG A 68 2.66 -6.14 9.26
CA ARG A 68 3.55 -5.27 10.01
C ARG A 68 3.55 -3.83 9.49
N ILE A 69 3.51 -3.62 8.16
CA ILE A 69 3.49 -2.28 7.55
C ILE A 69 2.24 -1.47 7.88
N GLY A 70 1.13 -2.12 8.23
CA GLY A 70 -0.12 -1.46 8.64
C GLY A 70 -0.11 -0.92 10.07
N LEU A 71 0.94 -1.22 10.85
CA LEU A 71 1.06 -0.75 12.24
C LEU A 71 1.65 0.66 12.31
N TYR A 72 0.94 1.66 11.77
CA TYR A 72 1.47 3.02 11.56
C TYR A 72 2.00 3.68 12.83
N ALA A 73 1.29 3.56 13.96
CA ALA A 73 1.71 4.12 15.25
C ALA A 73 3.13 3.68 15.65
N ARG A 74 3.48 2.41 15.40
CA ARG A 74 4.82 1.87 15.70
C ARG A 74 5.91 2.59 14.91
N TYR A 75 5.65 2.91 13.65
CA TYR A 75 6.64 3.59 12.81
C TYR A 75 6.71 5.06 13.18
N LEU A 76 5.56 5.71 13.42
CA LEU A 76 5.52 7.10 13.83
C LEU A 76 6.27 7.32 15.16
N ASP A 77 6.13 6.43 16.14
CA ASP A 77 6.91 6.47 17.40
C ASP A 77 8.43 6.55 17.14
N ALA A 78 8.93 5.83 16.14
CA ALA A 78 10.35 5.82 15.82
C ALA A 78 10.79 7.11 15.14
N TRP A 79 9.97 7.64 14.23
CA TRP A 79 10.21 8.91 13.54
C TRP A 79 10.19 10.11 14.49
N LEU A 80 9.26 10.12 15.45
CA LEU A 80 9.12 11.19 16.44
C LEU A 80 10.29 11.29 17.43
N ARG A 81 11.21 10.33 17.43
CA ARG A 81 12.49 10.45 18.17
C ARG A 81 13.47 11.44 17.52
N TYR A 82 13.26 11.75 16.24
CA TYR A 82 14.20 12.52 15.43
C TYR A 82 13.56 13.76 14.81
N PHE A 83 12.26 13.73 14.53
CA PHE A 83 11.54 14.82 13.89
C PHE A 83 10.30 15.18 14.71
N PRO A 84 10.06 16.46 15.01
CA PRO A 84 8.83 16.89 15.68
C PRO A 84 7.60 16.64 14.80
N LEU A 85 6.44 16.47 15.43
CA LEU A 85 5.19 16.09 14.76
C LEU A 85 4.70 17.14 13.74
N ASP A 86 5.01 18.42 13.98
CA ASP A 86 4.67 19.54 13.09
C ASP A 86 5.43 19.50 11.75
N GLN A 87 6.49 18.68 11.63
CA GLN A 87 7.17 18.36 10.37
C GLN A 87 6.57 17.16 9.65
N PHE A 88 5.44 16.62 10.12
CA PHE A 88 4.69 15.56 9.44
C PHE A 88 3.37 16.10 8.90
N ILE A 89 3.08 15.72 7.67
CA ILE A 89 1.73 15.76 7.13
C ILE A 89 1.23 14.33 6.93
N PHE A 90 0.01 14.08 7.40
CA PHE A 90 -0.70 12.83 7.17
C PHE A 90 -1.81 13.07 6.15
N ILE A 91 -1.69 12.41 5.00
CA ILE A 91 -2.62 12.50 3.86
C ILE A 91 -3.55 11.28 3.91
N SER A 92 -4.86 11.53 3.85
CA SER A 92 -5.87 10.46 3.78
C SER A 92 -5.86 9.83 2.39
N GLY A 93 -5.63 8.53 2.30
CA GLY A 93 -5.64 7.80 1.03
C GLY A 93 -7.05 7.72 0.44
N GLU A 94 -8.07 7.59 1.30
CA GLU A 94 -9.48 7.57 0.93
C GLU A 94 -9.92 8.93 0.37
N THR A 95 -9.57 10.02 1.07
CA THR A 95 -9.88 11.39 0.60
C THR A 95 -9.11 11.71 -0.68
N LEU A 96 -7.86 11.28 -0.82
CA LEU A 96 -7.09 11.50 -2.06
C LEU A 96 -7.73 10.84 -3.28
N ILE A 97 -8.54 9.79 -3.11
CA ILE A 97 -9.30 9.16 -4.20
C ILE A 97 -10.58 9.94 -4.50
N VAL A 98 -11.31 10.35 -3.46
CA VAL A 98 -12.65 10.97 -3.55
C VAL A 98 -12.56 12.46 -3.87
N ASP A 99 -11.67 13.19 -3.20
CA ASP A 99 -11.39 14.61 -3.34
C ASP A 99 -9.87 14.88 -3.28
N PRO A 100 -9.14 14.61 -4.39
CA PRO A 100 -7.71 14.86 -4.44
C PRO A 100 -7.33 16.34 -4.29
N ALA A 101 -8.22 17.26 -4.66
CA ALA A 101 -7.92 18.69 -4.59
C ALA A 101 -7.81 19.18 -3.14
N ALA A 102 -8.69 18.69 -2.26
CA ALA A 102 -8.62 19.00 -0.84
C ALA A 102 -7.31 18.53 -0.19
N GLU A 103 -6.87 17.29 -0.43
CA GLU A 103 -5.60 16.79 0.10
C GLU A 103 -4.39 17.54 -0.48
N MET A 104 -4.44 17.91 -1.78
CA MET A 104 -3.38 18.70 -2.39
C MET A 104 -3.32 20.13 -1.87
N ARG A 105 -4.45 20.72 -1.46
CA ARG A 105 -4.47 22.02 -0.79
C ARG A 105 -3.74 21.95 0.55
N ARG A 106 -4.11 20.98 1.40
CA ARG A 106 -3.43 20.72 2.69
C ARG A 106 -1.93 20.53 2.52
N LEU A 107 -1.53 19.78 1.49
CA LEU A 107 -0.11 19.54 1.19
C LEU A 107 0.62 20.80 0.75
N GLN A 108 0.02 21.61 -0.13
CA GLN A 108 0.63 22.86 -0.57
C GLN A 108 0.79 23.83 0.60
N ASP A 109 -0.21 23.94 1.47
CA ASP A 109 -0.17 24.80 2.66
C ASP A 109 0.93 24.36 3.63
N PHE A 110 1.01 23.06 3.91
CA PHE A 110 2.06 22.48 4.76
C PHE A 110 3.47 22.74 4.24
N LEU A 111 3.66 22.68 2.91
CA LEU A 111 4.95 22.95 2.27
C LEU A 111 5.24 24.44 2.08
N GLY A 112 4.31 25.34 2.44
CA GLY A 112 4.43 26.78 2.20
C GLY A 112 4.41 27.15 0.70
N LEU A 113 3.75 26.34 -0.13
CA LEU A 113 3.64 26.54 -1.57
C LEU A 113 2.38 27.34 -1.92
N LYS A 114 2.44 28.09 -3.02
CA LYS A 114 1.24 28.71 -3.60
C LYS A 114 0.24 27.62 -4.01
N ALA A 115 -1.03 27.77 -3.64
CA ALA A 115 -2.12 26.86 -4.00
C ALA A 115 -2.46 26.95 -5.51
N ILE A 116 -1.66 26.27 -6.33
CA ILE A 116 -1.82 26.20 -7.79
C ILE A 116 -2.63 24.96 -8.18
N ILE A 117 -2.39 23.84 -7.52
CA ILE A 117 -3.09 22.59 -7.78
C ILE A 117 -4.47 22.67 -7.13
N THR A 118 -5.50 22.57 -7.96
CA THR A 118 -6.91 22.68 -7.60
C THR A 118 -7.75 21.65 -8.36
N GLU A 119 -9.07 21.66 -8.17
CA GLU A 119 -10.06 20.72 -8.70
C GLU A 119 -9.97 20.55 -10.23
N LYS A 120 -9.69 21.63 -10.96
CA LYS A 120 -9.50 21.65 -12.43
C LYS A 120 -8.33 20.80 -12.92
N HIS A 121 -7.40 20.41 -12.04
CA HIS A 121 -6.28 19.52 -12.39
C HIS A 121 -6.64 18.04 -12.25
N PHE A 122 -7.86 17.72 -11.84
CA PHE A 122 -8.32 16.35 -11.63
C PHE A 122 -9.55 16.04 -12.48
N TYR A 123 -9.55 14.83 -13.03
CA TYR A 123 -10.70 14.25 -13.74
C TYR A 123 -10.96 12.86 -13.17
N PHE A 124 -12.17 12.60 -12.68
CA PHE A 124 -12.51 11.28 -12.14
C PHE A 124 -12.90 10.33 -13.28
N ASN A 125 -12.11 9.28 -13.48
CA ASN A 125 -12.42 8.25 -14.47
C ASN A 125 -13.26 7.15 -13.80
N ILE A 126 -14.57 7.16 -14.05
CA ILE A 126 -15.54 6.21 -13.47
C ILE A 126 -15.16 4.76 -13.79
N THR A 127 -14.73 4.48 -15.02
CA THR A 127 -14.33 3.13 -15.46
C THR A 127 -13.07 2.64 -14.74
N LYS A 128 -12.15 3.55 -14.40
CA LYS A 128 -10.94 3.23 -13.64
C LYS A 128 -11.22 3.17 -12.13
N GLY A 129 -12.18 3.94 -11.64
CA GLY A 129 -12.48 4.11 -10.21
C GLY A 129 -11.47 4.97 -9.44
N PHE A 130 -10.62 5.72 -10.16
CA PHE A 130 -9.56 6.56 -9.58
C PHE A 130 -9.45 7.90 -10.32
N PRO A 131 -9.05 8.99 -9.64
CA PRO A 131 -8.78 10.26 -10.29
C PRO A 131 -7.57 10.18 -11.23
N CYS A 132 -7.66 10.91 -12.33
CA CYS A 132 -6.59 11.12 -13.31
C CYS A 132 -6.19 12.60 -13.34
N LEU A 133 -4.95 12.88 -13.75
CA LEU A 133 -4.41 14.24 -13.79
C LEU A 133 -4.70 14.91 -15.13
N MET A 134 -5.19 16.15 -15.07
CA MET A 134 -5.30 17.06 -16.21
C MET A 134 -4.08 17.98 -16.19
N LYS A 135 -3.12 17.76 -17.11
CA LYS A 135 -1.84 18.51 -17.14
C LYS A 135 -1.98 19.94 -17.67
N SER A 136 -3.02 20.22 -18.45
CA SER A 136 -3.32 21.57 -18.96
C SER A 136 -4.78 21.64 -19.38
N GLU A 137 -5.41 22.81 -19.23
CA GLU A 137 -6.72 23.09 -19.83
C GLU A 137 -6.67 22.99 -21.37
N THR A 138 -5.49 23.20 -21.98
CA THR A 138 -5.29 23.15 -23.44
C THR A 138 -5.00 21.75 -23.98
N VAL A 139 -4.53 20.82 -23.13
CA VAL A 139 -4.21 19.45 -23.54
C VAL A 139 -5.28 18.53 -22.95
N ALA A 140 -6.27 18.22 -23.78
CA ALA A 140 -7.48 17.49 -23.39
C ALA A 140 -7.26 16.01 -23.02
N THR A 141 -6.02 15.50 -23.05
CA THR A 141 -5.75 14.09 -22.75
C THR A 141 -5.40 13.90 -21.26
N PRO A 142 -6.32 13.33 -20.45
CA PRO A 142 -6.04 13.05 -19.05
C PRO A 142 -4.91 12.03 -18.89
N HIS A 143 -3.99 12.31 -17.98
CA HIS A 143 -2.95 11.38 -17.58
C HIS A 143 -3.42 10.54 -16.39
N CYS A 144 -3.91 9.33 -16.69
CA CYS A 144 -4.24 8.35 -15.67
C CYS A 144 -3.01 7.54 -15.23
N LEU A 145 -2.95 7.17 -13.96
CA LEU A 145 -1.93 6.25 -13.46
C LEU A 145 -1.96 4.91 -14.23
N GLY A 146 -0.81 4.26 -14.35
CA GLY A 146 -0.69 3.00 -15.11
C GLY A 146 -1.53 1.83 -14.53
N LYS A 147 -1.58 0.72 -15.28
CA LYS A 147 -2.40 -0.47 -14.95
C LYS A 147 -2.09 -1.12 -13.60
N ASN A 148 -0.91 -0.86 -13.01
CA ASN A 148 -0.50 -1.41 -11.72
C ASN A 148 -1.11 -0.67 -10.51
N LYS A 149 -1.78 0.47 -10.72
CA LYS A 149 -2.44 1.30 -9.71
C LYS A 149 -3.96 1.14 -9.83
N GLY A 150 -4.62 0.75 -8.73
CA GLY A 150 -6.06 0.45 -8.70
C GLY A 150 -6.40 -0.98 -9.13
N ARG A 151 -5.58 -1.98 -8.77
CA ARG A 151 -5.85 -3.39 -9.09
C ARG A 151 -7.03 -3.90 -8.26
N ALA A 152 -7.91 -4.69 -8.87
CA ALA A 152 -8.98 -5.36 -8.16
C ALA A 152 -8.40 -6.25 -7.05
N HIS A 153 -8.91 -6.11 -5.83
CA HIS A 153 -8.52 -6.95 -4.71
C HIS A 153 -9.18 -8.34 -4.83
N PRO A 154 -8.51 -9.42 -4.42
CA PRO A 154 -9.14 -10.73 -4.35
C PRO A 154 -10.29 -10.71 -3.34
N LYS A 155 -11.31 -11.55 -3.54
CA LYS A 155 -12.34 -11.77 -2.53
C LYS A 155 -11.71 -12.46 -1.32
N VAL A 156 -11.85 -11.86 -0.15
CA VAL A 156 -11.42 -12.40 1.13
C VAL A 156 -12.67 -12.63 1.98
N ASP A 157 -12.67 -13.70 2.77
CA ASP A 157 -13.77 -14.03 3.66
C ASP A 157 -14.06 -12.87 4.64
N GLY A 158 -15.34 -12.57 4.87
CA GLY A 158 -15.77 -11.46 5.74
C GLY A 158 -15.25 -11.60 7.17
N SER A 159 -15.22 -12.83 7.71
CA SER A 159 -14.72 -13.08 9.07
C SER A 159 -13.24 -12.76 9.22
N ILE A 160 -12.44 -12.98 8.15
CA ILE A 160 -11.02 -12.63 8.12
C ILE A 160 -10.84 -11.11 8.09
N LEU A 161 -11.67 -10.40 7.31
CA LEU A 161 -11.64 -8.93 7.26
C LEU A 161 -12.02 -8.32 8.62
N ASP A 162 -13.05 -8.84 9.27
CA ASP A 162 -13.47 -8.38 10.59
C ASP A 162 -12.41 -8.65 11.65
N ARG A 163 -11.75 -9.82 11.58
CA ARG A 163 -10.62 -10.13 12.45
C ARG A 163 -9.45 -9.16 12.25
N LEU A 164 -9.14 -8.81 11.00
CA LEU A 164 -8.11 -7.81 10.68
C LEU A 164 -8.47 -6.42 11.20
N ARG A 165 -9.73 -6.00 11.04
CA ARG A 165 -10.22 -4.71 11.57
C ARG A 165 -10.10 -4.66 13.10
N GLN A 166 -10.58 -5.71 13.79
CA GLN A 166 -10.46 -5.82 15.25
C GLN A 166 -9.00 -5.80 15.70
N PHE A 167 -8.12 -6.49 14.96
CA PHE A 167 -6.68 -6.49 15.24
C PHE A 167 -6.06 -5.09 15.09
N TYR A 168 -6.35 -4.35 14.01
CA TYR A 168 -5.77 -3.03 13.78
C TYR A 168 -6.39 -1.93 14.65
N ARG A 169 -7.65 -2.05 15.05
CA ARG A 169 -8.40 -1.03 15.82
C ARG A 169 -7.61 -0.37 16.96
N PRO A 170 -7.00 -1.09 17.91
CA PRO A 170 -6.23 -0.43 18.98
C PRO A 170 -5.01 0.34 18.47
N PHE A 171 -4.36 -0.14 17.39
CA PHE A 171 -3.23 0.55 16.77
C PHE A 171 -3.66 1.79 15.97
N ASN A 172 -4.81 1.72 15.30
CA ASN A 172 -5.42 2.85 14.59
C ASN A 172 -5.81 3.95 15.58
N LEU A 173 -6.51 3.61 16.66
CA LEU A 173 -6.88 4.58 17.70
C LEU A 173 -5.65 5.27 18.30
N ARG A 174 -4.57 4.52 18.56
CA ARG A 174 -3.31 5.11 19.00
C ARG A 174 -2.71 6.04 17.95
N PHE A 175 -2.73 5.64 16.68
CA PHE A 175 -2.26 6.50 15.59
C PHE A 175 -3.06 7.80 15.52
N TYR A 176 -4.39 7.74 15.66
CA TYR A 176 -5.27 8.92 15.66
C TYR A 176 -4.97 9.86 16.82
N GLN A 177 -4.72 9.31 18.01
CA GLN A 177 -4.28 10.08 19.17
C GLN A 177 -2.93 10.76 18.91
N MET A 178 -1.99 10.07 18.26
CA MET A 178 -0.66 10.60 17.97
C MET A 178 -0.70 11.71 16.91
N THR A 179 -1.55 11.59 15.89
CA THR A 179 -1.65 12.56 14.79
C THR A 179 -2.65 13.68 15.05
N GLY A 180 -3.58 13.49 15.99
CA GLY A 180 -4.74 14.35 16.19
C GLY A 180 -5.79 14.26 15.08
N ILE A 181 -5.74 13.21 14.24
CA ILE A 181 -6.61 13.03 13.07
C ILE A 181 -7.27 11.66 13.15
N ASP A 182 -8.61 11.62 13.10
CA ASP A 182 -9.37 10.39 12.90
C ASP A 182 -9.55 10.12 11.39
N PHE A 183 -9.04 8.98 10.92
CA PHE A 183 -9.13 8.57 9.52
C PHE A 183 -10.35 7.67 9.22
N GLY A 184 -11.13 7.28 10.23
CA GLY A 184 -12.36 6.50 10.05
C GLY A 184 -12.17 5.05 9.60
N TRP A 185 -11.03 4.42 9.93
CA TRP A 185 -10.73 3.02 9.58
C TRP A 185 -11.25 2.00 10.59
#